data_AF-A0A968F3S5-F1
#
_entry.id   AF-A0A968F3S5-F1
#
_cell.length_a   1.000
_cell.length_b   1.000
_cell.length_c   1.000
_cell.angle_alpha   90.00
_cell.angle_beta   90.00
_cell.angle_gamma   90.00
#
_symmetry.space_group_name_H-M   'P 1'
#
loop_
_entity.id
_entity.type
_entity.pdbx_description
1 polymer ?
#
loop_
_entity_poly.entity_id
_entity_poly.type
_entity_poly.pdbx_seq_one_letter_code
_entity_poly.pdbx_strand_id
1 'polypeptide(L)'
;GGVKLNLTDKAEIEAAFKAIKKSAGAKHFQGVTVQPMLKMKGYEVILGSTDDVQFGPILLFGAGGQLVEVFKDRSLGLPPLNTTLARRMMEQTKIFEAFKGV
;
A
#
# COMPACT_ATOMS: atom_id res chain seq x y z
N GLY A 1 14.27 7.01 6.36
CA GLY A 1 13.18 6.46 5.54
C GLY A 1 12.77 7.49 4.50
N GLY A 2 12.23 7.03 3.36
CA GLY A 2 11.88 7.88 2.22
C GLY A 2 10.54 8.62 2.33
N VAL A 3 9.76 8.40 3.40
CA VAL A 3 8.44 9.00 3.61
C VAL A 3 8.44 9.83 4.91
N LYS A 4 7.82 11.01 4.87
CA LYS A 4 7.57 11.89 6.01
C LYS A 4 6.10 12.25 6.05
N LEU A 5 5.46 12.06 7.22
CA LEU A 5 4.02 12.21 7.42
C LEU A 5 3.73 13.35 8.41
N ASN A 6 2.46 13.78 8.46
CA ASN A 6 1.97 14.80 9.39
C ASN A 6 2.68 16.15 9.29
N LEU A 7 3.08 16.54 8.08
CA LEU A 7 3.64 17.86 7.80
C LEU A 7 2.51 18.88 7.69
N THR A 8 2.61 19.96 8.46
CA THR A 8 1.55 20.93 8.69
C THR A 8 1.80 22.28 8.02
N ASP A 9 3.07 22.59 7.71
CA ASP A 9 3.45 23.85 7.07
C ASP A 9 4.58 23.70 6.04
N LYS A 10 4.88 24.82 5.37
CA LYS A 10 5.93 24.92 4.36
C LYS A 10 7.32 24.60 4.91
N ALA A 11 7.65 25.06 6.12
CA ALA A 11 8.97 24.88 6.70
C ALA A 11 9.23 23.40 7.01
N GLU A 12 8.22 22.69 7.52
CA GLU A 12 8.27 21.25 7.75
C GLU A 12 8.44 20.45 6.44
N ILE A 13 7.77 20.86 5.36
CA ILE A 13 7.94 20.27 4.03
C ILE A 13 9.36 20.47 3.49
N GLU A 14 9.91 21.68 3.60
CA GLU A 14 11.29 21.97 3.17
C GLU A 14 12.34 21.17 3.96
N ALA A 15 12.13 21.04 5.28
CA ALA A 15 12.98 20.22 6.13
C ALA A 15 12.89 18.73 5.76
N ALA A 16 11.69 18.23 5.51
CA ALA A 16 11.45 16.86 5.05
C ALA A 16 12.14 16.57 3.71
N PHE A 17 12.03 17.49 2.74
CA PHE A 17 12.70 17.38 1.44
C PHE A 17 14.22 17.24 1.59
N LYS A 18 14.84 18.15 2.36
CA LYS A 18 16.29 18.13 2.60
C LYS A 18 16.73 16.81 3.26
N ALA A 19 15.96 16.32 4.22
CA ALA A 19 16.23 15.05 4.90
C ALA A 19 16.16 13.86 3.92
N ILE A 20 15.10 13.77 3.10
CA ILE A 20 14.94 12.69 2.12
C ILE A 20 16.05 12.75 1.07
N LYS A 21 16.35 13.93 0.52
CA LYS A 21 17.44 14.12 -0.45
C LYS A 21 18.79 13.68 0.10
N LYS A 22 19.08 14.02 1.36
CA LYS A 22 20.32 13.60 2.04
C LYS A 22 20.38 12.08 2.20
N SER A 23 19.28 11.43 2.59
CA SER A 23 19.22 9.98 2.79
C SER A 23 19.27 9.17 1.49
N ALA A 24 18.66 9.65 0.41
CA ALA A 24 18.62 8.96 -0.87
C ALA A 24 19.97 8.98 -1.62
N GLY A 25 20.86 9.92 -1.27
CA GLY A 25 22.11 10.14 -1.97
C GLY A 25 21.91 10.88 -3.30
N ALA A 26 22.84 11.77 -3.65
CA ALA A 26 22.68 12.69 -4.78
C ALA A 26 22.52 11.99 -6.14
N LYS A 27 23.05 10.78 -6.30
CA LYS A 27 22.99 10.02 -7.56
C LYS A 27 21.64 9.34 -7.83
N HIS A 28 20.82 9.10 -6.80
CA HIS A 28 19.56 8.35 -6.92
C HIS A 28 18.32 9.19 -6.61
N PHE A 29 18.49 10.45 -6.23
CA PHE A 29 17.39 11.33 -5.87
C PHE A 29 16.84 12.09 -7.09
N GLN A 30 15.64 11.72 -7.53
CA GLN A 30 14.94 12.39 -8.63
C GLN A 30 14.03 13.53 -8.15
N GLY A 31 13.55 13.47 -6.91
CA GLY A 31 12.62 14.46 -6.35
C GLY A 31 11.77 13.88 -5.23
N VAL A 32 10.74 14.62 -4.83
CA VAL A 32 9.68 14.16 -3.93
C VAL A 32 8.32 14.54 -4.49
N THR A 33 7.30 13.78 -4.14
CA THR A 33 5.91 14.17 -4.33
C THR A 33 5.34 14.62 -2.99
N VAL A 34 4.67 15.77 -2.97
CA VAL A 34 3.94 16.25 -1.78
C VAL A 34 2.45 16.02 -2.02
N GLN A 35 1.79 15.38 -1.06
CA GLN A 35 0.37 15.06 -1.13
C GLN A 35 -0.32 15.50 0.16
N PRO A 36 -1.61 15.91 0.11
CA PRO A 36 -2.39 16.17 1.32
C PRO A 36 -2.44 14.94 2.23
N MET A 37 -2.25 15.14 3.53
CA MET A 37 -2.38 14.08 4.53
C MET A 37 -3.86 13.81 4.80
N LEU A 38 -4.35 12.62 4.41
CA LEU A 38 -5.72 12.21 4.71
C LEU A 38 -5.78 11.57 6.11
N LYS A 39 -6.54 12.19 7.00
CA LYS A 39 -6.89 11.61 8.32
C LYS A 39 -8.24 10.94 8.23
N MET A 40 -8.29 9.76 7.61
CA MET A 40 -9.53 8.98 7.49
C MET A 40 -9.55 7.84 8.51
N LYS A 41 -10.71 7.63 9.13
CA LYS A 41 -11.02 6.36 9.80
C LYS A 41 -11.47 5.39 8.71
N GLY A 42 -10.66 4.37 8.46
CA GLY A 42 -10.94 3.37 7.45
C GLY A 42 -9.97 2.21 7.57
N TYR A 43 -10.28 1.13 6.84
CA TYR A 43 -9.39 -0.01 6.74
C TYR A 43 -8.33 0.26 5.68
N GLU A 44 -7.07 0.03 6.03
CA GLU A 44 -5.98 0.01 5.06
C GLU A 44 -5.96 -1.37 4.39
N VAL A 45 -5.89 -1.40 3.07
CA VAL A 45 -5.78 -2.63 2.27
C VAL A 45 -4.66 -2.51 1.25
N ILE A 46 -4.11 -3.66 0.84
CA ILE A 46 -3.21 -3.76 -0.30
C ILE A 46 -3.94 -4.39 -1.48
N LEU A 47 -3.77 -3.78 -2.66
CA LEU A 47 -4.10 -4.38 -3.95
C LEU A 47 -2.86 -4.26 -4.84
N GLY A 48 -2.32 -5.40 -5.25
CA GLY A 48 -1.12 -5.46 -6.09
C GLY A 48 -1.37 -6.31 -7.32
N SER A 49 -0.62 -6.04 -8.39
CA SER A 49 -0.54 -6.89 -9.57
C SER A 49 0.92 -7.05 -9.95
N THR A 50 1.35 -8.27 -10.25
CA THR A 50 2.69 -8.54 -10.78
C THR A 50 2.63 -9.67 -11.78
N ASP A 51 3.55 -9.68 -12.74
CA ASP A 51 3.72 -10.81 -13.65
C ASP A 51 4.66 -11.83 -13.00
N ASP A 52 4.13 -13.02 -12.71
CA ASP A 52 4.90 -14.17 -12.25
C ASP A 52 5.42 -14.97 -13.45
N VAL A 53 6.66 -15.46 -13.35
CA VAL A 53 7.34 -16.16 -14.43
C VAL A 53 6.66 -17.49 -14.80
N GLN A 54 5.98 -18.13 -13.85
CA GLN A 54 5.33 -19.42 -14.05
C GLN A 54 3.83 -19.28 -14.30
N PHE A 55 3.17 -18.38 -13.57
CA PHE A 55 1.70 -18.25 -13.60
C PHE A 55 1.20 -17.11 -14.49
N GLY A 56 2.09 -16.26 -15.00
CA GLY A 56 1.70 -15.02 -15.67
C GLY A 56 1.18 -13.99 -14.66
N PRO A 57 0.23 -13.12 -15.04
CA PRO A 57 -0.26 -12.09 -14.14
C PRO A 57 -0.89 -12.68 -12.87
N ILE A 58 -0.55 -12.12 -11.71
CA ILE A 58 -1.12 -12.47 -10.41
C ILE A 58 -1.63 -11.21 -9.71
N LEU A 59 -2.79 -11.31 -9.06
CA LEU A 59 -3.35 -10.27 -8.21
C LEU A 59 -3.14 -10.62 -6.74
N LEU A 60 -2.78 -9.62 -5.94
CA LEU A 60 -2.64 -9.70 -4.50
C LEU A 60 -3.71 -8.82 -3.84
N PHE A 61 -4.47 -9.37 -2.90
CA PHE A 61 -5.35 -8.60 -2.03
C PHE A 61 -5.12 -8.98 -0.56
N GLY A 62 -5.22 -8.02 0.35
CA GLY A 62 -5.07 -8.27 1.77
C GLY A 62 -5.21 -7.03 2.63
N ALA A 63 -4.95 -7.20 3.93
CA ALA A 63 -4.76 -6.05 4.82
C ALA A 63 -3.62 -5.16 4.31
N GLY A 64 -3.67 -3.86 4.62
CA GLY A 64 -2.68 -2.86 4.26
C GLY A 64 -1.81 -2.42 5.44
N GLY A 65 -0.83 -1.55 5.19
CA GLY A 65 0.06 -1.00 6.19
C GLY A 65 1.36 -1.78 6.41
N GLN A 66 2.10 -1.42 7.45
CA GLN A 66 3.42 -2.02 7.71
C GLN A 66 3.34 -3.46 8.24
N LEU A 67 2.18 -3.90 8.73
CA LEU A 67 2.04 -5.20 9.39
C LEU A 67 1.54 -6.31 8.46
N VAL A 68 1.33 -6.02 7.18
CA VAL A 68 0.83 -7.00 6.18
C VAL A 68 1.77 -8.18 6.02
N GLU A 69 3.08 -7.91 5.96
CA GLU A 69 4.10 -8.96 5.86
C GLU A 69 4.14 -9.85 7.11
N VAL A 70 3.78 -9.29 8.28
CA VAL A 70 3.81 -9.98 9.57
C VAL A 70 2.57 -10.85 9.77
N PHE A 71 1.38 -10.34 9.47
CA PHE A 71 0.12 -11.06 9.70
C PHE A 71 -0.24 -12.07 8.62
N LYS A 72 0.46 -12.04 7.47
CA LYS A 72 0.20 -12.91 6.31
C LYS A 72 -1.27 -12.91 5.86
N ASP A 73 -1.98 -11.81 6.11
CA ASP A 73 -3.39 -11.66 5.75
C ASP A 73 -3.52 -11.23 4.29
N ARG A 74 -3.36 -12.21 3.39
CA ARG A 74 -3.37 -12.00 1.95
C ARG A 74 -3.96 -13.18 1.19
N SER A 75 -4.57 -12.89 0.06
CA SER A 75 -5.01 -13.86 -0.95
C SER A 75 -4.41 -13.50 -2.31
N LEU A 76 -4.17 -14.53 -3.13
CA LEU A 76 -3.70 -14.42 -4.49
C LEU A 76 -4.78 -14.91 -5.45
N GLY A 77 -4.98 -14.18 -6.55
CA GLY A 77 -5.91 -14.55 -7.61
C GLY A 77 -5.27 -14.48 -8.98
N LEU A 78 -5.63 -15.42 -9.86
CA LEU A 78 -5.19 -15.43 -11.25
C LEU A 78 -6.25 -14.72 -12.11
N PRO A 79 -5.94 -13.60 -12.76
CA PRO A 79 -6.85 -12.97 -13.71
C PRO A 79 -7.03 -13.85 -14.97
N PRO A 80 -8.18 -13.74 -15.66
CA PRO A 80 -9.28 -12.83 -15.36
C PRO A 80 -10.15 -13.32 -14.19
N LEU A 81 -10.50 -12.39 -13.29
CA LEU A 81 -11.46 -12.62 -12.22
C LEU A 81 -12.77 -11.92 -12.57
N ASN A 82 -13.88 -12.65 -12.51
CA ASN A 82 -15.20 -12.01 -12.44
C ASN A 82 -15.48 -11.54 -11.00
N THR A 83 -16.56 -10.79 -10.80
CA THR A 83 -16.94 -10.24 -9.49
C THR A 83 -17.06 -11.33 -8.41
N THR A 84 -17.55 -12.53 -8.77
CA THR A 84 -17.69 -13.66 -7.84
C THR A 84 -16.33 -14.19 -7.39
N LEU A 85 -15.39 -14.38 -8.33
CA LEU A 85 -14.04 -14.84 -8.02
C LEU A 85 -13.25 -13.80 -7.22
N ALA A 86 -13.38 -12.52 -7.57
CA ALA A 86 -12.77 -11.41 -6.82
C ALA A 86 -13.32 -11.36 -5.38
N ARG A 87 -14.64 -11.51 -5.20
CA ARG A 87 -15.23 -11.59 -3.86
C ARG A 87 -14.70 -12.77 -3.05
N ARG A 88 -14.64 -13.98 -3.64
CA ARG A 88 -14.10 -15.16 -2.97
C ARG A 88 -12.63 -15.00 -2.57
N MET A 89 -11.84 -14.35 -3.43
CA MET A 89 -10.46 -13.99 -3.12
C MET A 89 -10.39 -13.06 -1.90
N MET A 90 -11.26 -12.05 -1.82
CA MET A 90 -11.33 -11.17 -0.65
C MET A 90 -11.78 -11.92 0.61
N GLU A 91 -12.78 -12.80 0.51
CA GLU A 91 -13.31 -13.63 1.61
C GLU A 91 -12.27 -14.52 2.29
N GLN A 92 -11.14 -14.81 1.62
CA GLN A 92 -10.03 -15.58 2.20
C GLN A 92 -9.14 -14.76 3.15
N THR A 93 -9.39 -13.46 3.30
CA THR A 93 -8.62 -12.55 4.14
C THR A 93 -9.38 -12.20 5.41
N LYS A 94 -8.67 -12.03 6.53
CA LYS A 94 -9.23 -11.61 7.82
C LYS A 94 -9.78 -10.19 7.75
N ILE A 95 -9.16 -9.30 6.97
CA ILE A 95 -9.65 -7.93 6.77
C ILE A 95 -11.06 -7.90 6.15
N PHE A 96 -11.46 -8.95 5.42
CA PHE A 96 -12.81 -9.03 4.87
C PHE A 96 -13.89 -9.15 5.94
N GLU A 97 -13.60 -9.77 7.09
CA GLU A 97 -14.54 -9.79 8.22
C GLU A 97 -14.83 -8.36 8.72
N ALA A 98 -13.82 -7.49 8.68
CA ALA A 98 -13.98 -6.09 9.06
C ALA A 98 -14.91 -5.32 8.09
N PHE A 99 -15.02 -5.77 6.83
CA PHE A 99 -15.94 -5.18 5.85
C PHE A 99 -17.40 -5.60 6.03
N LYS A 100 -17.66 -6.71 6.73
CA LYS A 100 -19.03 -7.17 6.99
C LYS A 100 -19.74 -6.33 8.07
N GLY A 101 -19.01 -5.44 8.74
CA GLY A 101 -19.50 -4.68 9.88
C GLY A 101 -19.41 -5.49 11.18
N VAL A 102 -19.52 -4.78 12.30
CA VAL A 102 -19.68 -5.38 13.65
C VAL A 102 -21.15 -5.66 13.88
#